data_AF-A0A7C7LMM6-F1
#
_entry.id   AF-A0A7C7LMM6-F1
#
_cell.length_a   1.000
_cell.length_b   1.000
_cell.length_c   1.000
_cell.angle_alpha   90.00
_cell.angle_beta   90.00
_cell.angle_gamma   90.00
#
_symmetry.space_group_name_H-M   'P 1'
#
loop_
_entity.id
_entity.type
_entity.pdbx_description
1 polymer ?
#
loop_
_entity_poly.entity_id
_entity_poly.type
_entity_poly.pdbx_seq_one_letter_code
_entity_poly.pdbx_strand_id
1 'polypeptide(L)'
;MEYVNLGSTGLKVSRICFGTMTYGDPAWRNWVLSENESRPFFKRALEHGINFFDTADMYSIGVTEEIVGRALKELAQRDEVVIATKAFYPMGPGPNDRGLSRKHLLSAIDASLRRLGVDYNLDRKTRPGRSARR
;
A
#
# COMPACT_ATOMS: atom_id res chain seq x y z
N MET A 1 -22.87 0.06 3.11
CA MET A 1 -21.67 0.87 3.43
C MET A 1 -21.97 2.34 3.17
N GLU A 2 -21.49 3.25 4.03
CA GLU A 2 -21.45 4.69 3.72
C GLU A 2 -20.08 5.07 3.14
N TYR A 3 -20.07 5.92 2.11
CA TYR A 3 -18.85 6.40 1.45
C TYR A 3 -18.68 7.91 1.63
N VAL A 4 -17.45 8.32 1.96
CA VAL A 4 -17.08 9.71 2.25
C VAL A 4 -15.96 10.16 1.32
N ASN A 5 -15.79 11.48 1.14
CA ASN A 5 -14.64 12.01 0.42
C ASN A 5 -13.39 11.91 1.30
N LEU A 6 -12.28 11.41 0.75
CA LEU A 6 -10.99 11.45 1.43
C LEU A 6 -10.36 12.84 1.28
N GLY A 7 -10.76 13.77 2.14
CA GLY A 7 -10.32 15.17 2.07
C GLY A 7 -10.58 15.79 0.70
N SER A 8 -9.58 16.46 0.15
CA SER A 8 -9.62 17.10 -1.18
C SER A 8 -9.02 16.25 -2.31
N THR A 9 -8.83 14.94 -2.09
CA THR A 9 -8.15 14.05 -3.06
C THR A 9 -9.00 13.66 -4.27
N GLY A 10 -10.32 13.87 -4.20
CA GLY A 10 -11.27 13.37 -5.20
C GLY A 10 -11.65 11.90 -5.04
N LEU A 11 -11.05 11.17 -4.09
CA LEU A 11 -11.37 9.77 -3.81
C LEU A 11 -12.61 9.62 -2.93
N LYS A 12 -13.47 8.66 -3.27
CA LYS A 12 -14.58 8.19 -2.44
C LYS A 12 -14.17 6.89 -1.73
N VAL A 13 -14.15 6.92 -0.42
CA VAL A 13 -13.72 5.79 0.43
C VAL A 13 -14.82 5.36 1.39
N SER A 14 -14.88 4.09 1.75
CA SER A 14 -15.73 3.59 2.82
C SER A 14 -15.40 4.32 4.12
N ARG A 15 -16.42 4.70 4.90
CA ARG A 15 -16.24 5.41 6.18
C ARG A 15 -15.39 4.63 7.19
N ILE A 16 -15.29 3.31 7.00
CA ILE A 16 -14.40 2.41 7.74
C ILE A 16 -13.28 1.97 6.78
N CYS A 17 -12.04 2.11 7.25
CA CYS A 17 -10.84 1.63 6.58
C CYS A 17 -10.45 0.25 7.13
N PHE A 18 -10.02 -0.65 6.24
CA PHE A 18 -9.51 -1.96 6.62
C PHE A 18 -7.99 -1.92 6.76
N GLY A 19 -7.52 -1.97 8.00
CA GLY A 19 -6.08 -2.00 8.32
C GLY A 19 -5.50 -3.41 8.18
N THR A 20 -4.31 -3.53 7.60
CA THR A 20 -3.75 -4.82 7.18
C THR A 20 -2.49 -5.25 7.93
N MET A 21 -2.08 -4.53 8.98
CA MET A 21 -0.87 -4.86 9.78
C MET A 21 -0.89 -6.29 10.34
N THR A 22 -2.08 -6.85 10.58
CA THR A 22 -2.31 -8.21 11.09
C THR A 22 -1.88 -9.32 10.13
N TYR A 23 -1.67 -9.04 8.85
CA TYR A 23 -1.43 -10.08 7.83
C TYR A 23 0.02 -10.07 7.36
N GLY A 24 0.68 -11.22 7.32
CA GLY A 24 2.10 -11.32 6.99
C GLY A 24 2.70 -12.68 7.32
N ASP A 25 4.02 -12.71 7.54
CA ASP A 25 4.73 -13.85 8.08
C ASP A 25 4.59 -13.90 9.62
N PRO A 26 4.03 -14.97 10.22
CA PRO A 26 3.97 -15.17 11.67
C PRO A 26 5.34 -15.11 12.40
N ALA A 27 6.45 -15.32 11.68
CA ALA A 27 7.79 -15.13 12.22
C ALA A 27 8.11 -13.66 12.54
N TRP A 28 7.38 -12.70 11.94
CA TRP A 28 7.56 -11.29 12.22
C TRP A 28 7.04 -10.92 13.62
N ARG A 29 5.82 -11.36 13.96
CA ARG A 29 5.18 -11.17 15.28
C ARG A 29 4.15 -12.27 15.52
N ASN A 30 4.01 -12.70 16.77
CA ASN A 30 3.17 -13.83 17.18
C ASN A 30 1.66 -13.67 16.93
N TRP A 31 1.16 -12.45 16.72
CA TRP A 31 -0.25 -12.16 16.43
C TRP A 31 -0.54 -12.02 14.93
N VAL A 32 0.49 -12.13 14.09
CA VAL A 32 0.33 -12.03 12.63
C VAL A 32 -0.30 -13.31 12.11
N LEU A 33 -1.29 -13.13 11.23
CA LEU A 33 -1.97 -14.18 10.51
C LEU A 33 -1.32 -14.38 9.13
N SER A 34 -1.20 -15.63 8.70
CA SER A 34 -0.70 -15.98 7.38
C SER A 34 -1.64 -15.52 6.26
N GLU A 35 -1.17 -15.58 5.01
CA GLU A 35 -1.98 -15.25 3.84
C GLU A 35 -3.30 -16.04 3.79
N ASN A 36 -3.24 -17.34 4.03
CA ASN A 36 -4.43 -18.20 4.01
C ASN A 36 -5.44 -17.80 5.08
N GLU A 37 -4.97 -17.43 6.27
CA GLU A 37 -5.81 -16.96 7.37
C GLU A 37 -6.35 -15.54 7.14
N SER A 38 -5.66 -14.72 6.33
CA SER A 38 -6.11 -13.36 5.99
C SER A 38 -7.32 -13.36 5.04
N ARG A 39 -7.42 -14.35 4.15
CA ARG A 39 -8.35 -14.37 3.01
C ARG A 39 -9.83 -14.19 3.41
N PRO A 40 -10.36 -14.85 4.47
CA PRO A 40 -11.74 -14.64 4.90
C PRO A 40 -12.05 -13.20 5.30
N PHE A 41 -11.07 -12.48 5.87
CA PHE A 41 -11.25 -11.10 6.31
C PHE A 41 -11.35 -10.14 5.12
N PHE A 42 -10.49 -10.28 4.11
CA PHE A 42 -10.59 -9.51 2.86
C PHE A 42 -11.91 -9.74 2.16
N LYS A 43 -12.32 -11.01 2.02
CA LYS A 43 -13.60 -11.37 1.42
C LYS A 43 -14.77 -10.72 2.17
N ARG A 44 -14.77 -10.83 3.51
CA ARG A 44 -15.83 -10.25 4.35
C ARG A 44 -15.85 -8.72 4.27
N ALA A 45 -14.69 -8.07 4.25
CA ALA A 45 -14.58 -6.63 4.10
C ALA A 45 -15.23 -6.15 2.80
N LEU A 46 -14.88 -6.80 1.68
CA LEU A 46 -15.44 -6.51 0.36
C LEU A 46 -16.95 -6.80 0.28
N GLU A 47 -17.42 -7.92 0.84
CA GLU A 47 -18.86 -8.25 0.93
C GLU A 47 -19.67 -7.16 1.65
N HIS A 48 -19.08 -6.49 2.64
CA HIS A 48 -19.72 -5.39 3.37
C HIS A 48 -19.53 -4.02 2.70
N GLY A 49 -18.89 -3.97 1.53
CA GLY A 49 -18.67 -2.77 0.75
C GLY A 49 -17.48 -1.93 1.22
N ILE A 50 -16.53 -2.49 1.96
CA ILE A 50 -15.27 -1.77 2.24
C ILE A 50 -14.48 -1.68 0.93
N ASN A 51 -14.09 -0.46 0.57
CA ASN A 51 -13.22 -0.22 -0.58
C ASN A 51 -11.88 0.42 -0.21
N PHE A 52 -11.66 0.76 1.07
CA PHE A 52 -10.47 1.47 1.53
C PHE A 52 -9.58 0.57 2.40
N PHE A 53 -8.37 0.32 1.90
CA PHE A 53 -7.40 -0.61 2.47
C PHE A 53 -6.11 0.13 2.85
N ASP A 54 -5.68 -0.05 4.10
CA ASP A 54 -4.49 0.58 4.65
C ASP A 54 -3.39 -0.47 4.90
N THR A 55 -2.19 -0.20 4.40
CA THR A 55 -0.98 -1.02 4.56
C THR A 55 0.26 -0.14 4.75
N ALA A 56 1.44 -0.74 4.87
CA ALA A 56 2.72 -0.05 4.87
C ALA A 56 3.83 -0.98 4.39
N ASP A 57 4.88 -0.42 3.80
CA ASP A 57 6.04 -1.17 3.33
C ASP A 57 6.71 -1.99 4.45
N MET A 58 6.71 -1.47 5.67
CA MET A 58 7.34 -2.08 6.82
C MET A 58 6.53 -3.22 7.44
N TYR A 59 5.23 -3.33 7.15
CA TYR A 59 4.43 -4.39 7.73
C TYR A 59 4.92 -5.74 7.23
N SER A 60 5.36 -6.59 8.17
CA SER A 60 6.02 -7.87 7.88
C SER A 60 7.15 -7.76 6.84
N ILE A 61 7.95 -6.69 6.92
CA ILE A 61 9.06 -6.42 5.98
C ILE A 61 8.62 -6.45 4.50
N GLY A 62 7.40 -5.99 4.22
CA GLY A 62 6.84 -5.92 2.87
C GLY A 62 5.94 -7.09 2.50
N VAL A 63 5.96 -8.19 3.24
CA VAL A 63 5.10 -9.36 2.98
C VAL A 63 3.61 -8.99 3.04
N THR A 64 3.23 -8.06 3.93
CA THR A 64 1.85 -7.57 3.99
C THR A 64 1.38 -6.95 2.69
N GLU A 65 2.20 -6.14 2.02
CA GLU A 65 1.85 -5.53 0.72
C GLU A 65 1.63 -6.59 -0.36
N GLU A 66 2.43 -7.66 -0.35
CA GLU A 66 2.26 -8.76 -1.28
C GLU A 66 0.93 -9.51 -1.08
N ILE A 67 0.57 -9.77 0.18
CA ILE A 67 -0.71 -10.39 0.54
C ILE A 67 -1.88 -9.49 0.13
N VAL A 68 -1.83 -8.20 0.43
CA VAL A 68 -2.87 -7.23 0.03
C VAL A 68 -3.02 -7.22 -1.49
N GLY A 69 -1.90 -7.16 -2.22
CA GLY A 69 -1.87 -7.16 -3.67
C GLY A 69 -2.56 -8.40 -4.28
N ARG A 70 -2.16 -9.60 -3.82
CA ARG A 70 -2.76 -10.86 -4.28
C ARG A 70 -4.24 -10.96 -3.92
N ALA A 71 -4.60 -10.67 -2.66
CA ALA A 71 -5.98 -10.75 -2.20
C ALA A 71 -6.91 -9.83 -2.98
N LEU A 72 -6.54 -8.56 -3.19
CA LEU A 72 -7.37 -7.60 -3.92
C LEU A 72 -7.43 -7.92 -5.42
N LYS A 73 -6.34 -8.38 -6.03
CA LYS A 73 -6.33 -8.80 -7.43
C LYS A 73 -7.31 -9.95 -7.71
N GLU A 74 -7.49 -10.84 -6.74
CA GLU A 74 -8.39 -12.00 -6.88
C GLU A 74 -9.84 -11.72 -6.48
N LEU A 75 -10.06 -10.79 -5.54
CA LEU A 75 -11.37 -10.58 -4.90
C LEU A 75 -12.09 -9.30 -5.33
N ALA A 76 -11.41 -8.36 -5.99
CA ALA A 76 -11.97 -7.06 -6.34
C ALA A 76 -11.49 -6.56 -7.71
N GLN A 77 -12.28 -5.67 -8.32
CA GLN A 77 -11.80 -4.88 -9.46
C GLN A 77 -10.86 -3.78 -8.95
N ARG A 78 -9.71 -3.59 -9.63
CA ARG A 78 -8.68 -2.64 -9.19
C ARG A 78 -9.23 -1.22 -9.02
N ASP A 79 -10.10 -0.78 -9.92
CA ASP A 79 -10.63 0.59 -9.94
C ASP A 79 -11.70 0.84 -8.87
N GLU A 80 -12.23 -0.22 -8.26
CA GLU A 80 -13.23 -0.11 -7.19
C GLU A 80 -12.60 0.08 -5.81
N VAL A 81 -11.29 -0.20 -5.67
CA VAL A 81 -10.57 -0.17 -4.38
C VAL A 81 -9.52 0.94 -4.31
N VAL A 82 -9.38 1.50 -3.12
CA VAL A 82 -8.36 2.46 -2.73
C VAL A 82 -7.38 1.78 -1.80
N ILE A 83 -6.11 1.73 -2.19
CA ILE A 83 -5.01 1.19 -1.38
C ILE A 83 -4.14 2.36 -0.94
N ALA A 84 -4.04 2.57 0.37
CA ALA A 84 -3.08 3.50 0.97
C ALA A 84 -1.92 2.71 1.57
N THR A 85 -0.70 3.00 1.09
CA THR A 85 0.55 2.50 1.68
C THR A 85 1.42 3.64 2.20
N LYS A 86 2.41 3.31 3.02
CA LYS A 86 3.26 4.25 3.76
C LYS A 86 4.71 3.78 3.68
N ALA A 87 5.63 4.74 3.78
CA ALA A 87 7.06 4.50 3.86
C ALA A 87 7.69 5.46 4.89
N PHE A 88 8.53 4.92 5.78
CA PHE A 88 9.30 5.71 6.74
C PHE A 88 10.34 4.86 7.47
N TYR A 89 9.92 3.68 7.94
CA TYR A 89 10.77 2.82 8.74
C TYR A 89 11.87 2.15 7.88
N PRO A 90 12.95 1.66 8.51
CA PRO A 90 14.04 1.03 7.77
C PRO A 90 13.60 -0.23 7.03
N MET A 91 13.80 -0.26 5.71
CA MET A 91 13.57 -1.44 4.87
C MET A 91 14.88 -2.18 4.50
N GLY A 92 16.00 -1.75 5.10
CA GLY A 92 17.33 -2.29 4.87
C GLY A 92 18.37 -1.64 5.79
N PRO A 93 19.63 -2.15 5.80
CA PRO A 93 20.70 -1.65 6.67
C PRO A 93 21.38 -0.40 6.11
N GLY A 94 21.11 -0.02 4.86
CA GLY A 94 21.78 1.07 4.17
C GLY A 94 21.42 2.45 4.71
N PRO A 95 22.28 3.46 4.49
CA PRO A 95 22.07 4.81 4.99
C PRO A 95 20.85 5.52 4.38
N ASN A 96 20.37 5.04 3.23
CA ASN A 96 19.23 5.61 2.50
C ASN A 96 17.96 4.72 2.59
N ASP A 97 17.96 3.70 3.45
CA ASP A 97 16.87 2.72 3.54
C ASP A 97 15.79 3.13 4.55
N ARG A 98 15.77 4.39 5.00
CA ARG A 98 14.81 4.93 5.99
C ARG A 98 14.48 6.41 5.79
N GLY A 99 13.47 6.87 6.52
CA GLY A 99 13.10 8.28 6.68
C GLY A 99 12.35 8.86 5.48
N LEU A 100 12.26 10.20 5.41
CA LEU A 100 11.48 10.89 4.38
C LEU A 100 12.36 11.54 3.30
N SER A 101 13.58 11.01 3.10
CA SER A 101 14.45 11.53 2.05
C SER A 101 13.83 11.26 0.68
N ARG A 102 14.05 12.18 -0.28
CA ARG A 102 13.57 12.01 -1.65
C ARG A 102 14.04 10.67 -2.26
N LYS A 103 15.28 10.26 -1.99
CA LYS A 103 15.84 9.00 -2.49
C LYS A 103 15.07 7.82 -1.92
N HIS A 104 14.88 7.76 -0.61
CA HIS A 104 14.16 6.68 0.06
C HIS A 104 12.71 6.60 -0.44
N LEU A 105 11.97 7.71 -0.42
CA LEU A 105 10.56 7.72 -0.81
C LEU A 105 10.34 7.26 -2.26
N LEU A 106 11.16 7.70 -3.22
CA LEU A 106 11.02 7.26 -4.61
C LEU A 106 11.32 5.76 -4.76
N SER A 107 12.34 5.25 -4.07
CA SER A 107 12.65 3.82 -4.07
C SER A 107 11.57 2.99 -3.36
N ALA A 108 11.00 3.49 -2.28
CA ALA A 108 9.92 2.85 -1.54
C ALA A 108 8.63 2.78 -2.38
N ILE A 109 8.25 3.86 -3.08
CA ILE A 109 7.12 3.88 -4.01
C ILE A 109 7.28 2.77 -5.06
N ASP A 110 8.45 2.70 -5.72
CA ASP A 110 8.69 1.71 -6.76
C ASP A 110 8.65 0.28 -6.20
N ALA A 111 9.14 0.07 -4.97
CA ALA A 111 9.11 -1.23 -4.29
C ALA A 111 7.69 -1.64 -3.88
N SER A 112 6.91 -0.73 -3.32
CA SER A 112 5.53 -0.95 -2.92
C SER A 112 4.64 -1.28 -4.13
N LEU A 113 4.78 -0.55 -5.24
CA LEU A 113 4.03 -0.85 -6.47
C LEU A 113 4.31 -2.29 -6.96
N ARG A 114 5.58 -2.71 -6.94
CA ARG A 114 5.97 -4.09 -7.29
C ARG A 114 5.36 -5.14 -6.34
N ARG A 115 5.47 -4.94 -5.02
CA ARG A 115 4.93 -5.88 -4.03
C ARG A 115 3.41 -5.98 -4.11
N LEU A 116 2.72 -4.84 -4.22
CA LEU A 116 1.27 -4.78 -4.41
C LEU A 116 0.82 -5.37 -5.76
N GLY A 117 1.74 -5.53 -6.72
CA GLY A 117 1.40 -6.00 -8.06
C GLY A 117 0.45 -5.06 -8.80
N VAL A 118 0.55 -3.75 -8.55
CA VAL A 118 -0.26 -2.71 -9.17
C VAL A 118 0.62 -1.73 -9.92
N ASP A 119 0.16 -1.33 -11.11
CA ASP A 119 0.77 -0.25 -11.86
C ASP A 119 0.00 1.05 -11.62
N TYR A 120 0.74 2.16 -11.58
CA TYR A 120 0.16 3.49 -11.62
C TYR A 120 1.03 4.38 -12.51
N ASN A 121 0.43 4.96 -13.55
CA ASN A 121 1.10 5.91 -14.43
C ASN A 121 1.29 7.25 -13.72
N LEU A 122 2.23 7.31 -12.77
CA LEU A 122 2.84 8.58 -12.39
C LEU A 122 3.77 8.95 -13.54
N ASP A 123 3.28 9.75 -14.48
CA ASP A 123 4.14 10.34 -15.50
C ASP A 123 5.19 11.24 -14.83
N ARG A 124 6.36 10.66 -14.54
CA ARG A 124 7.50 11.34 -13.92
C ARG A 124 8.22 12.27 -14.91
N LYS A 125 7.72 12.43 -16.15
CA LYS A 125 8.36 13.25 -17.20
C LYS A 125 8.16 14.76 -17.04
N THR A 126 7.31 15.23 -16.13
CA THR A 126 7.19 16.67 -15.84
C THR A 126 8.23 17.14 -14.83
N ARG A 127 9.52 17.02 -15.17
CA ARG A 127 10.53 17.94 -14.65
C ARG A 127 10.64 19.10 -15.65
N PRO A 128 10.13 20.31 -15.34
CA PRO A 128 10.54 21.47 -16.12
C PRO A 128 12.06 21.55 -16.04
N GLY A 129 12.68 21.55 -17.22
CA GLY A 129 14.13 21.48 -17.37
C GLY A 129 14.81 22.50 -16.46
N ARG A 130 15.79 22.03 -15.68
CA ARG A 130 16.88 22.91 -15.24
C ARG A 130 17.54 23.40 -16.53
N SER A 131 17.22 24.62 -16.95
CA SER A 131 18.03 25.33 -17.93
C SER A 131 19.44 25.38 -17.35
N ALA A 132 20.37 24.70 -17.99
CA ALA A 132 21.78 24.94 -17.79
C ALA A 132 22.02 26.41 -18.14
N ARG A 133 22.18 27.25 -17.12
CA ARG A 133 22.87 28.53 -17.25
C ARG A 133 24.31 28.28 -16.83
N ARG A 134 25.16 28.09 -17.83
CA ARG A 134 26.53 28.59 -17.86
C ARG A 134 26.67 29.32 -19.19
#